data_AF-A0A7C5C7H2-F1
#
_entry.id   AF-A0A7C5C7H2-F1
#
_cell.length_a   1.000
_cell.length_b   1.000
_cell.length_c   1.000
_cell.angle_alpha   90.00
_cell.angle_beta   90.00
_cell.angle_gamma   90.00
#
_symmetry.space_group_name_H-M   'P 1'
#
loop_
_entity.id
_entity.type
_entity.pdbx_description
1 polymer ?
#
loop_
_entity_poly.entity_id
_entity_poly.type
_entity_poly.pdbx_seq_one_letter_code
_entity_poly.pdbx_strand_id
1 'polypeptide(L)' 'MNIRLLLATVILFALGQQSSKACTNYLITKGASVDGSTMISYNADSHVLYGELYHWSAQKWPAGTM' A
#
# COMPACT_ATOMS: atom_id res chain seq x y z
N MET A 1 -33.62 -24.51 -7.66
CA MET A 1 -32.20 -24.22 -7.88
C MET A 1 -31.45 -25.53 -8.04
N ASN A 2 -30.80 -25.77 -9.18
CA ASN A 2 -30.10 -27.05 -9.42
C ASN A 2 -28.91 -27.20 -8.48
N ILE A 3 -28.79 -28.35 -7.81
CA ILE A 3 -27.70 -28.67 -6.86
C ILE A 3 -26.31 -28.42 -7.46
N ARG A 4 -26.15 -28.67 -8.78
CA ARG A 4 -24.91 -28.42 -9.52
C ARG A 4 -24.54 -26.94 -9.61
N LEU A 5 -25.53 -26.07 -9.80
CA LEU A 5 -25.31 -24.62 -9.79
C LEU A 5 -24.91 -24.16 -8.37
N LEU A 6 -25.60 -24.69 -7.35
CA LEU A 6 -25.32 -24.33 -5.96
C LEU A 6 -23.90 -24.73 -5.54
N LEU A 7 -23.45 -25.94 -5.93
CA LEU A 7 -22.08 -26.40 -5.72
C LEU A 7 -21.05 -25.55 -6.46
N ALA A 8 -21.33 -25.18 -7.72
CA ALA A 8 -20.43 -24.34 -8.50
C ALA A 8 -20.25 -22.95 -7.86
N THR A 9 -21.32 -22.34 -7.34
CA THR A 9 -21.26 -21.04 -6.66
C THR A 9 -20.44 -21.12 -5.36
N VAL A 10 -20.60 -22.18 -4.58
CA VAL A 10 -19.82 -22.39 -3.34
C VAL A 10 -18.33 -22.56 -3.66
N ILE A 11 -17.99 -23.32 -4.70
CA ILE A 11 -16.59 -23.51 -5.13
C ILE A 11 -15.97 -22.19 -5.58
N LEU A 12 -16.68 -21.37 -6.37
CA LEU A 12 -16.16 -20.06 -6.79
C LEU A 12 -15.91 -19.12 -5.60
N PHE A 13 -16.82 -19.11 -4.62
CA PHE A 13 -16.68 -18.25 -3.45
C PHE A 13 -15.51 -18.66 -2.55
N ALA A 14 -15.29 -19.97 -2.39
CA ALA A 14 -14.16 -20.51 -1.62
C ALA A 14 -12.80 -20.19 -2.28
N LEU A 15 -12.73 -20.23 -3.61
CA LEU A 15 -11.50 -19.97 -4.37
C LEU A 15 -11.21 -18.47 -4.58
N GLY A 16 -12.20 -17.58 -4.38
CA GLY A 16 -12.07 -16.14 -4.60
C GLY A 16 -11.53 -15.34 -3.41
N GLN A 17 -11.23 -15.98 -2.27
CA GLN A 17 -10.74 -15.27 -1.09
C GLN A 17 -9.26 -14.87 -1.28
N GLN A 18 -9.03 -13.60 -1.64
CA GLN A 18 -7.70 -13.01 -1.68
C GLN A 18 -7.50 -12.11 -0.44
N SER A 19 -6.57 -12.49 0.43
CA SER A 19 -6.10 -11.61 1.50
C SER A 19 -5.09 -10.61 0.94
N SER A 20 -5.38 -9.31 1.02
CA SER A 20 -4.40 -8.26 0.70
C SER A 20 -3.87 -7.62 1.98
N LYS A 21 -2.59 -7.23 1.95
CA LYS A 21 -2.03 -6.31 2.94
C LYS A 21 -2.50 -4.92 2.53
N ALA A 22 -3.56 -4.43 3.15
CA ALA A 22 -4.06 -3.10 2.86
C ALA A 22 -3.02 -2.07 3.31
N CYS A 23 -2.60 -1.21 2.38
CA CYS A 23 -1.87 0.03 2.67
C CYS A 23 -2.67 1.15 2.02
N THR A 24 -2.75 2.30 2.68
CA THR A 24 -3.41 3.49 2.13
C THR A 24 -2.37 4.54 1.79
N ASN A 25 -2.23 4.84 0.50
CA ASN A 25 -1.21 5.75 -0.03
C ASN A 25 -1.84 6.80 -0.93
N TYR A 26 -1.35 8.04 -0.87
CA TYR A 26 -1.76 9.10 -1.79
C TYR A 26 -0.55 9.72 -2.46
N LEU A 27 -0.69 9.98 -3.76
CA LEU A 27 0.22 10.78 -4.55
C LEU A 27 -0.53 12.03 -4.99
N ILE A 28 -0.11 13.19 -4.51
CA ILE A 28 -0.71 14.47 -4.87
C ILE A 28 0.26 15.20 -5.79
N THR A 29 -0.17 15.41 -7.03
CA THR A 29 0.59 16.18 -8.02
C THR A 29 0.44 17.67 -7.79
N LYS A 30 1.35 18.45 -8.36
CA LYS A 30 1.36 19.92 -8.29
C LYS A 30 0.02 20.59 -8.62
N GLY A 31 -0.70 20.06 -9.61
CA GLY A 31 -1.98 20.64 -10.05
C GLY A 31 -3.18 20.22 -9.19
N ALA A 32 -3.01 19.22 -8.31
CA ALA A 32 -4.07 18.70 -7.47
C ALA A 32 -4.05 19.26 -6.04
N SER A 33 -2.94 19.89 -5.62
CA SER A 33 -2.81 20.56 -4.33
C SER A 33 -3.26 22.03 -4.40
N VAL A 34 -3.72 22.57 -3.27
CA VAL A 34 -4.20 23.96 -3.18
C VAL A 34 -3.05 24.97 -3.33
N ASP A 35 -1.85 24.59 -2.92
CA ASP A 35 -0.66 25.44 -2.85
C ASP A 35 0.40 25.12 -3.92
N GLY A 36 0.15 24.13 -4.77
CA GLY A 36 1.12 23.69 -5.76
C GLY A 36 2.29 22.87 -5.19
N SER A 37 2.17 22.32 -3.98
CA SER A 37 3.11 21.32 -3.45
C SER A 37 2.91 19.95 -4.11
N THR A 38 3.96 19.12 -4.12
CA THR A 38 3.85 17.69 -4.44
C THR A 38 3.96 16.90 -3.14
N MET A 39 3.07 15.93 -2.92
CA MET A 39 3.05 15.15 -1.70
C MET A 39 3.03 13.65 -2.00
N ILE A 40 3.78 12.89 -1.21
CA ILE A 40 3.77 11.44 -1.18
C ILE A 40 3.42 11.05 0.25
N SER A 41 2.28 10.40 0.46
CA SER A 41 1.85 9.95 1.78
C SER A 41 1.65 8.44 1.82
N TYR A 42 1.96 7.84 2.97
CA TYR A 42 1.83 6.42 3.26
C TYR A 42 1.29 6.26 4.67
N ASN A 43 0.30 5.38 4.85
CA ASN A 43 -0.19 5.03 6.17
C ASN A 43 0.52 3.76 6.69
N ALA A 44 1.26 3.90 7.80
CA ALA A 44 2.02 2.83 8.42
C ALA A 44 1.19 2.09 9.48
N ASP A 45 0.18 1.32 9.04
CA ASP A 45 -0.75 0.63 9.95
C ASP A 45 -0.05 -0.36 10.87
N SER A 46 0.04 -0.01 12.16
CA SER A 46 0.56 -0.87 13.22
C SER A 46 0.04 -0.41 14.58
N HIS A 47 -0.47 -1.35 15.38
CA HIS A 47 -0.96 -1.07 16.74
C HIS A 47 0.15 -0.73 17.74
N VAL A 48 1.42 -0.93 17.39
CA VAL A 48 2.56 -0.84 18.33
C VAL A 48 3.71 0.01 17.81
N LEU A 49 3.58 0.62 16.62
CA LEU A 49 4.62 1.46 16.03
C LEU A 49 4.22 2.93 16.18
N TYR A 50 4.91 3.67 17.06
CA TYR A 50 4.66 5.10 17.27
C TYR A 50 5.55 6.01 16.42
N GLY A 51 6.50 5.44 15.65
CA GLY A 51 7.39 6.15 14.74
C GLY A 51 8.35 7.10 15.45
N GLU A 52 9.54 7.28 14.89
CA GLU A 52 10.49 8.31 15.33
C GLU A 52 11.07 8.98 14.09
N LEU A 53 11.28 10.29 14.17
CA LEU A 53 11.95 11.03 13.11
C LEU A 53 13.44 11.09 13.40
N TYR A 54 14.24 10.47 12.53
CA TYR A 54 15.69 10.45 12.65
C TYR A 54 16.32 11.25 11.51
N HIS A 55 17.52 11.76 11.77
CA HIS A 55 18.38 12.39 10.79
C HIS A 55 19.72 11.63 10.75
N TRP A 56 20.09 11.17 9.56
CA TRP A 56 21.37 10.49 9.32
C TRP A 56 22.19 11.29 8.32
N SER A 57 23.50 11.34 8.53
CA SER A 57 24.43 11.99 7.59
C SER A 57 24.39 11.29 6.22
N ALA A 58 24.59 12.06 5.15
CA ALA A 58 24.65 11.52 3.80
C ALA A 58 25.76 10.45 3.66
N GLN A 59 25.40 9.28 3.15
CA GLN A 59 26.34 8.21 2.85
C GLN A 59 27.17 8.55 1.60
N LYS A 60 28.45 8.20 1.61
CA LYS A 60 29.31 8.26 0.41
C LYS A 60 29.26 6.91 -0.31
N TRP A 61 28.72 6.92 -1.52
CA TRP A 61 28.65 5.73 -2.37
C TRP A 61 29.78 5.77 -3.42
N PRO A 62 30.53 4.67 -3.62
CA PRO A 62 31.50 4.59 -4.70
C PRO A 62 30.87 4.77 -6.09
N ALA A 63 31.66 5.20 -7.07
CA ALA A 63 31.17 5.30 -8.45
C ALA A 63 30.71 3.92 -8.97
N GLY A 64 29.52 3.88 -9.57
CA GLY A 64 28.94 2.65 -10.13
C GLY A 64 28.17 1.79 -9.13
N THR A 65 28.00 2.22 -7.88
CA THR A 65 27.11 1.55 -6.92
C THR A 65 25.75 2.25 -6.93
N MET A 66 24.84 1.78 -7.78
CA MET A 66 23.39 1.93 -7.65
C MET A 66 22.73 0.57 -7.87
#